data_AF-A0AAD7M840-F1
#
_entry.id   AF-A0AAD7M840-F1
#
_cell.length_a   1.000
_cell.length_b   1.000
_cell.length_c   1.000
_cell.angle_alpha   90.00
_cell.angle_beta   90.00
_cell.angle_gamma   90.00
#
_symmetry.space_group_name_H-M   'P 1'
#
loop_
_entity.id
_entity.type
_entity.pdbx_description
1 polymer ?
#
loop_
_entity_poly.entity_id
_entity_poly.type
_entity_poly.pdbx_seq_one_letter_code
_entity_poly.pdbx_strand_id
1 'polypeptide(L)'
;GHGAPSGVHPNKLHSRVKVNFHQRVPYSTVGTLKKSMEFEAVVEIFSEILEFQRINFQYANPTAYDEVRVFADVLPLNTASPVYPFAGFMMNFRVVTDAHKDSKDAKWCLIILVKDGEEGQLCLHELGLKVDGQTGNILIFPSCWVTHFNLHFQGHQISLVLHTDKEGDEWVKDGGGWGDHIVRHHATYARE
;
A
#
# COMPACT_ATOMS: atom_id res chain seq x y z
N GLY A 1 9.23 8.22 -18.92
CA GLY A 1 10.28 9.08 -19.44
C GLY A 1 9.65 10.13 -20.29
N HIS A 2 8.83 11.02 -19.72
CA HIS A 2 8.33 12.17 -20.49
C HIS A 2 9.53 13.01 -20.96
N GLY A 3 9.60 13.25 -22.27
CA GLY A 3 10.75 13.92 -22.89
C GLY A 3 12.03 13.08 -22.98
N ALA A 4 11.98 11.78 -22.69
CA ALA A 4 13.10 10.87 -22.95
C ALA A 4 13.32 10.70 -24.47
N PRO A 5 14.57 10.62 -24.94
CA PRO A 5 14.88 10.31 -26.34
C PRO A 5 14.27 8.98 -26.77
N SER A 6 13.65 8.95 -27.95
CA SER A 6 13.12 7.72 -28.53
C SER A 6 14.24 6.74 -28.91
N GLY A 7 13.96 5.44 -28.80
CA GLY A 7 14.90 4.37 -29.18
C GLY A 7 16.08 4.15 -28.21
N VAL A 8 16.15 4.90 -27.11
CA VAL A 8 17.18 4.71 -26.08
C VAL A 8 16.59 3.96 -24.89
N HIS A 9 17.14 2.78 -24.59
CA HIS A 9 16.70 1.98 -23.45
C HIS A 9 16.82 2.79 -22.13
N PRO A 10 15.83 2.72 -21.20
CA PRO A 10 15.85 3.48 -19.96
C PRO A 10 17.21 3.43 -19.25
N ASN A 11 17.77 2.25 -18.98
CA ASN A 11 19.07 2.11 -18.30
C ASN A 11 20.26 2.83 -18.96
N LYS A 12 20.15 3.26 -20.22
CA LYS A 12 21.17 4.05 -20.94
C LYS A 12 20.98 5.57 -20.84
N LEU A 13 19.91 6.06 -20.23
CA LEU A 13 19.76 7.50 -19.98
C LEU A 13 20.58 7.92 -18.78
N HIS A 14 21.40 8.95 -19.00
CA HIS A 14 22.15 9.65 -17.99
C HIS A 14 21.64 11.10 -17.90
N SER A 15 21.55 11.63 -16.68
CA SER A 15 21.17 13.00 -16.40
C SER A 15 22.33 13.68 -15.67
N ARG A 16 22.54 14.97 -15.93
CA ARG A 16 23.46 15.81 -15.15
C ARG A 16 22.91 16.14 -13.76
N VAL A 17 21.60 15.94 -13.55
CA VAL A 17 20.93 16.09 -12.26
C VAL A 17 20.88 14.73 -11.57
N LYS A 18 21.10 14.70 -10.25
CA LYS A 18 21.04 13.48 -9.45
C LYS A 18 19.60 12.94 -9.43
N VAL A 19 19.31 12.03 -10.35
CA VAL A 19 18.07 11.24 -10.37
C VAL A 19 18.40 9.81 -10.00
N ASN A 20 17.51 9.13 -9.29
CA ASN A 20 17.69 7.71 -9.03
C ASN A 20 17.39 6.93 -10.33
N PHE A 21 18.44 6.66 -11.10
CA PHE A 21 18.34 5.99 -12.40
C PHE A 21 17.72 4.59 -12.33
N HIS A 22 17.69 3.98 -11.14
CA HIS A 22 17.07 2.67 -10.88
C HIS A 22 15.58 2.75 -10.52
N GLN A 23 15.03 3.96 -10.35
CA GLN A 23 13.68 4.21 -9.83
C GLN A 23 12.70 4.64 -10.93
N ARG A 24 12.76 3.98 -12.09
CA ARG A 24 11.95 4.33 -13.28
C ARG A 24 10.67 3.51 -13.42
N VAL A 25 10.62 2.41 -12.68
CA VAL A 25 9.51 1.47 -12.60
C VAL A 25 9.27 1.19 -11.13
N PRO A 26 8.04 0.87 -10.70
CA PRO A 26 7.80 0.35 -9.37
C PRO A 26 8.69 -0.87 -9.11
N TYR A 27 9.15 -1.02 -7.87
CA TYR A 27 10.05 -2.10 -7.48
C TYR A 27 9.90 -2.41 -6.00
N SER A 28 10.30 -3.62 -5.62
CA SER A 28 10.28 -4.03 -4.22
C SER A 28 11.17 -3.14 -3.36
N THR A 29 10.70 -2.80 -2.17
CA THR A 29 11.48 -1.99 -1.24
C THR A 29 12.79 -2.69 -0.85
N VAL A 30 13.80 -1.91 -0.47
CA VAL A 30 15.07 -2.47 0.06
C VAL A 30 14.82 -3.36 1.29
N GLY A 31 13.78 -3.05 2.08
CA GLY A 31 13.36 -3.87 3.20
C GLY A 31 12.95 -5.27 2.74
N THR A 32 12.05 -5.36 1.78
CA THR A 32 11.61 -6.62 1.16
C THR A 32 12.78 -7.43 0.61
N LEU A 33 13.72 -6.77 -0.08
CA LEU A 33 14.85 -7.46 -0.71
C LEU A 33 15.90 -7.96 0.30
N LYS A 34 16.17 -7.19 1.35
CA LYS A 34 17.17 -7.56 2.37
C LYS A 34 16.62 -8.51 3.44
N LYS A 35 15.30 -8.51 3.64
CA LYS A 35 14.59 -9.30 4.64
C LYS A 35 13.50 -10.15 3.98
N SER A 36 13.88 -10.84 2.90
CA SER A 36 12.92 -11.59 2.08
C SER A 36 12.27 -12.71 2.87
N MET A 37 13.03 -13.41 3.72
CA MET A 37 12.50 -14.47 4.58
C MET A 37 11.49 -13.94 5.59
N GLU A 38 11.76 -12.80 6.24
CA GLU A 38 10.83 -12.19 7.19
C GLU A 38 9.58 -11.64 6.49
N PHE A 39 9.75 -11.07 5.29
CA PHE A 39 8.64 -10.63 4.46
C PHE A 39 7.73 -11.80 4.08
N GLU A 40 8.31 -12.88 3.58
CA GLU A 40 7.59 -14.11 3.22
C GLU A 40 6.89 -14.72 4.43
N ALA A 41 7.56 -14.78 5.58
CA ALA A 41 6.97 -15.27 6.83
C ALA A 41 5.76 -14.43 7.27
N VAL A 42 5.83 -13.09 7.16
CA VAL A 42 4.68 -12.24 7.47
C VAL A 42 3.52 -12.51 6.51
N VAL A 43 3.80 -12.58 5.20
CA VAL A 43 2.75 -12.87 4.20
C VAL A 43 2.12 -14.24 4.46
N GLU A 44 2.92 -15.24 4.81
CA GLU A 44 2.44 -16.59 5.13
C GLU A 44 1.58 -16.61 6.40
N ILE A 45 2.08 -16.02 7.50
CA ILE A 45 1.37 -15.96 8.80
C ILE A 45 0.01 -15.26 8.66
N PHE A 46 -0.05 -14.20 7.86
CA PHE A 46 -1.27 -13.42 7.67
C PHE A 46 -2.09 -13.85 6.44
N SER A 47 -1.69 -14.91 5.72
CA SER A 47 -2.30 -15.28 4.43
C SER A 47 -3.82 -15.46 4.49
N GLU A 48 -4.32 -16.16 5.52
CA GLU A 48 -5.77 -16.38 5.70
C GLU A 48 -6.53 -15.07 5.94
N ILE A 49 -6.01 -14.18 6.77
CA ILE A 49 -6.68 -12.89 7.04
C ILE A 49 -6.51 -11.91 5.88
N LEU A 50 -5.43 -12.02 5.10
CA LEU A 50 -5.21 -11.28 3.86
C LEU A 50 -6.21 -11.72 2.78
N GLU A 51 -6.55 -13.00 2.71
CA GLU A 51 -7.61 -13.46 1.81
C GLU A 51 -9.00 -13.04 2.31
N PHE A 52 -9.25 -13.16 3.62
CA PHE A 52 -10.48 -12.70 4.24
C PHE A 52 -10.72 -11.21 3.99
N GLN A 53 -9.71 -10.35 4.21
CA GLN A 53 -9.86 -8.91 3.99
C GLN A 53 -10.14 -8.59 2.52
N ARG A 54 -9.52 -9.32 1.58
CA ARG A 54 -9.71 -9.08 0.14
C ARG A 54 -11.18 -9.28 -0.25
N ILE A 55 -11.75 -10.42 0.14
CA ILE A 55 -13.15 -10.76 -0.16
C ILE A 55 -14.10 -9.78 0.53
N ASN A 56 -13.88 -9.50 1.82
CA ASN A 56 -14.78 -8.64 2.60
C ASN A 56 -14.69 -7.17 2.21
N PHE A 57 -13.51 -6.68 1.83
CA PHE A 57 -13.36 -5.31 1.35
C PHE A 57 -14.10 -5.12 0.03
N GLN A 58 -13.95 -6.05 -0.92
CA GLN A 58 -14.69 -6.02 -2.18
C GLN A 58 -16.20 -6.02 -1.95
N TYR A 59 -16.69 -6.82 -0.99
CA TYR A 59 -18.11 -6.88 -0.67
C TYR A 59 -18.61 -5.61 0.04
N ALA A 60 -17.89 -5.12 1.05
CA ALA A 60 -18.33 -4.03 1.91
C ALA A 60 -18.21 -2.65 1.23
N ASN A 61 -17.20 -2.47 0.38
CA ASN A 61 -16.97 -1.21 -0.33
C ASN A 61 -16.32 -1.46 -1.71
N PRO A 62 -17.09 -1.96 -2.69
CA PRO A 62 -16.57 -2.31 -4.01
C PRO A 62 -15.93 -1.11 -4.73
N THR A 63 -16.46 0.09 -4.55
CA THR A 63 -15.90 1.31 -5.15
C THR A 63 -14.49 1.61 -4.62
N ALA A 64 -14.29 1.58 -3.30
CA ALA A 64 -12.96 1.78 -2.73
C ALA A 64 -12.01 0.64 -3.10
N TYR A 65 -12.51 -0.60 -3.16
CA TYR A 65 -11.74 -1.75 -3.62
C TYR A 65 -11.22 -1.56 -5.05
N ASP A 66 -12.10 -1.13 -5.96
CA ASP A 66 -11.74 -0.83 -7.35
C ASP A 66 -10.74 0.32 -7.45
N GLU A 67 -10.85 1.36 -6.62
CA GLU A 67 -9.86 2.45 -6.59
C GLU A 67 -8.46 1.95 -6.18
N VAL A 68 -8.38 1.07 -5.17
CA VAL A 68 -7.10 0.59 -4.63
C VAL A 68 -6.41 -0.40 -5.55
N ARG A 69 -7.15 -1.33 -6.15
CA ARG A 69 -6.56 -2.43 -6.93
C ARG A 69 -5.85 -1.98 -8.21
N VAL A 70 -6.22 -0.82 -8.75
CA VAL A 70 -5.77 -0.37 -10.07
C VAL A 70 -4.24 -0.34 -10.18
N PHE A 71 -3.54 0.10 -9.13
CA PHE A 71 -2.07 0.08 -9.13
C PHE A 71 -1.51 -1.34 -8.98
N ALA A 72 -2.11 -2.16 -8.11
CA ALA A 72 -1.69 -3.54 -7.90
C ALA A 72 -1.84 -4.40 -9.18
N ASP A 73 -2.88 -4.14 -9.98
CA ASP A 73 -3.15 -4.84 -11.25
C ASP A 73 -2.11 -4.52 -12.35
N VAL A 74 -1.39 -3.40 -12.24
CA VAL A 74 -0.42 -2.95 -13.24
C VAL A 74 1.01 -2.96 -12.73
N LEU A 75 1.29 -3.69 -11.65
CA LEU A 75 2.66 -3.88 -11.16
C LEU A 75 3.55 -4.47 -12.26
N PRO A 76 4.81 -4.03 -12.36
CA PRO A 76 5.69 -4.45 -13.44
C PRO A 76 5.96 -5.97 -13.39
N LEU A 77 6.29 -6.53 -14.56
CA LEU A 77 6.64 -7.94 -14.73
C LEU A 77 5.55 -8.93 -14.28
N ASN A 78 4.28 -8.51 -14.33
CA ASN A 78 3.14 -9.34 -13.90
C ASN A 78 3.28 -9.80 -12.43
N THR A 79 3.87 -8.94 -11.59
CA THR A 79 4.03 -9.22 -10.17
C THR A 79 2.68 -9.13 -9.48
N ALA A 80 2.27 -10.17 -8.78
CA ALA A 80 1.09 -10.13 -7.91
C ALA A 80 1.46 -9.52 -6.56
N SER A 81 0.63 -8.60 -6.05
CA SER A 81 0.80 -8.11 -4.69
C SER A 81 0.36 -9.18 -3.69
N PRO A 82 1.18 -9.51 -2.67
CA PRO A 82 0.80 -10.46 -1.63
C PRO A 82 -0.29 -9.92 -0.68
N VAL A 83 -0.58 -8.61 -0.75
CA VAL A 83 -1.57 -7.93 0.10
C VAL A 83 -2.68 -7.28 -0.73
N TYR A 84 -3.01 -7.91 -1.86
CA TYR A 84 -4.05 -7.45 -2.78
C TYR A 84 -5.39 -7.15 -2.06
N PRO A 85 -6.09 -6.03 -2.35
CA PRO A 85 -5.89 -5.12 -3.49
C PRO A 85 -4.79 -4.07 -3.31
N PHE A 86 -4.17 -3.97 -2.13
CA PHE A 86 -3.10 -3.02 -1.88
C PHE A 86 -1.78 -3.48 -2.51
N ALA A 87 -0.82 -2.58 -2.68
CA ALA A 87 0.49 -2.90 -3.26
C ALA A 87 1.63 -3.03 -2.23
N GLY A 88 1.40 -2.59 -0.99
CA GLY A 88 2.41 -2.61 0.07
C GLY A 88 1.80 -2.77 1.46
N PHE A 89 2.65 -3.13 2.41
CA PHE A 89 2.29 -3.16 3.81
C PHE A 89 3.42 -2.69 4.71
N MET A 90 3.05 -2.23 5.90
CA MET A 90 3.94 -1.97 7.02
C MET A 90 3.45 -2.72 8.26
N MET A 91 4.39 -3.19 9.08
CA MET A 91 4.08 -3.81 10.36
C MET A 91 4.61 -2.92 11.48
N ASN A 92 3.70 -2.40 12.29
CA ASN A 92 4.07 -1.60 13.46
C ASN A 92 4.01 -2.47 14.71
N PHE A 93 5.09 -2.42 15.50
CA PHE A 93 5.16 -3.08 16.80
C PHE A 93 5.06 -2.03 17.88
N ARG A 94 4.12 -2.19 18.82
CA ARG A 94 4.02 -1.37 20.04
C ARG A 94 4.00 0.13 19.77
N VAL A 95 3.21 0.54 18.77
CA VAL A 95 3.28 1.91 18.26
C VAL A 95 2.29 2.84 18.97
N VAL A 96 2.81 3.97 19.44
CA VAL A 96 2.05 5.18 19.80
C VAL A 96 2.46 6.23 18.79
N THR A 97 1.51 6.97 18.24
CA THR A 97 1.80 7.95 17.19
C THR A 97 1.22 9.30 17.56
N ASP A 98 1.89 10.37 17.13
CA ASP A 98 1.29 11.70 17.10
C ASP A 98 0.23 11.78 15.99
N ALA A 99 -0.68 12.75 16.08
CA ALA A 99 -1.69 13.01 15.06
C ALA A 99 -1.04 13.32 13.69
N HIS A 100 -1.35 12.50 12.68
CA HIS A 100 -0.82 12.66 11.33
C HIS A 100 -1.81 12.20 10.25
N LYS A 101 -1.49 12.55 9.01
CA LYS A 101 -2.11 12.01 7.79
C LYS A 101 -1.03 11.33 6.97
N ASP A 102 -1.35 10.20 6.35
CA ASP A 102 -0.43 9.53 5.44
C ASP A 102 -0.49 10.21 4.07
N SER A 103 0.11 11.40 3.99
CA SER A 103 0.11 12.23 2.78
C SER A 103 0.80 11.62 1.56
N LYS A 104 1.40 10.44 1.72
CA LYS A 104 2.02 9.65 0.65
C LYS A 104 1.16 8.48 0.20
N ASP A 105 0.12 8.12 0.93
CA ASP A 105 -0.84 7.14 0.47
C ASP A 105 -1.69 7.73 -0.65
N ALA A 106 -2.07 6.88 -1.61
CA ALA A 106 -2.94 7.25 -2.71
C ALA A 106 -4.31 7.70 -2.17
N LYS A 107 -4.92 6.91 -1.29
CA LYS A 107 -6.19 7.28 -0.64
C LYS A 107 -6.49 6.44 0.60
N TRP A 108 -6.70 5.15 0.40
CA TRP A 108 -7.18 4.22 1.42
C TRP A 108 -6.01 3.51 2.09
N CYS A 109 -6.12 3.31 3.40
CA CYS A 109 -5.34 2.33 4.12
C CYS A 109 -6.26 1.30 4.76
N LEU A 110 -5.74 0.11 5.01
CA LEU A 110 -6.40 -0.93 5.79
C LEU A 110 -5.51 -1.32 6.96
N ILE A 111 -6.06 -1.41 8.16
CA ILE A 111 -5.34 -1.84 9.37
C ILE A 111 -5.94 -3.14 9.88
N ILE A 112 -5.10 -4.16 10.05
CA ILE A 112 -5.40 -5.40 10.78
C ILE A 112 -4.73 -5.31 12.14
N LEU A 113 -5.51 -5.46 13.20
CA LEU A 113 -5.03 -5.34 14.58
C LEU A 113 -4.79 -6.70 15.23
N VAL A 114 -3.68 -6.80 15.95
CA VAL A 114 -3.37 -7.89 16.88
C VAL A 114 -3.01 -7.25 18.21
N LYS A 115 -3.83 -7.47 19.23
CA LYS A 115 -3.77 -6.82 20.52
C LYS A 115 -3.94 -7.85 21.65
N ASP A 116 -3.01 -7.81 22.58
CA ASP A 116 -3.06 -8.50 23.87
C ASP A 116 -2.73 -7.48 24.95
N GLY A 117 -3.76 -6.84 25.50
CA GLY A 117 -3.60 -5.74 26.44
C GLY A 117 -4.77 -4.76 26.45
N GLU A 118 -4.56 -3.63 27.11
CA GLU A 118 -5.57 -2.60 27.36
C GLU A 118 -5.18 -1.27 26.68
N GLU A 119 -6.19 -0.42 26.46
CA GLU A 119 -6.05 0.90 25.84
C GLU A 119 -5.51 0.85 24.40
N GLY A 120 -4.75 1.83 23.90
CA GLY A 120 -4.20 1.79 22.53
C GLY A 120 -5.19 2.03 21.40
N GLN A 121 -6.28 2.73 21.70
CA GLN A 121 -7.31 3.02 20.70
C GLN A 121 -6.74 3.85 19.54
N LEU A 122 -7.26 3.58 18.34
CA LEU A 122 -7.01 4.41 17.17
C LEU A 122 -8.03 5.55 17.16
N CYS A 123 -7.54 6.78 17.14
CA CYS A 123 -8.38 7.95 16.97
C CYS A 123 -8.44 8.36 15.50
N LEU A 124 -9.65 8.63 14.99
CA LEU A 124 -9.91 9.18 13.66
C LEU A 124 -10.57 10.55 13.85
N HIS A 125 -9.76 11.61 13.82
CA HIS A 125 -10.13 12.93 14.33
C HIS A 125 -11.28 13.56 13.56
N GLU A 126 -11.21 13.62 12.23
CA GLU A 126 -12.26 14.22 11.39
C GLU A 126 -13.58 13.45 11.48
N LEU A 127 -13.56 12.18 11.87
CA LEU A 127 -14.76 11.36 12.08
C LEU A 127 -15.29 11.46 13.52
N GLY A 128 -14.55 12.07 14.45
CA GLY A 128 -14.89 12.09 15.87
C GLY A 128 -14.91 10.70 16.49
N LEU A 129 -14.20 9.72 15.91
CA LEU A 129 -14.23 8.32 16.34
C LEU A 129 -12.98 7.97 17.14
N LYS A 130 -13.20 7.25 18.24
CA LYS A 130 -12.16 6.52 18.97
C LYS A 130 -12.48 5.04 18.87
N VAL A 131 -11.66 4.30 18.14
CA VAL A 131 -11.88 2.87 17.88
C VAL A 131 -11.04 2.05 18.84
N ASP A 132 -11.72 1.31 19.72
CA ASP A 132 -11.09 0.34 20.61
C ASP A 132 -10.97 -1.02 19.93
N GLY A 133 -10.07 -1.07 18.95
CA GLY A 133 -9.85 -2.26 18.14
C GLY A 133 -9.27 -3.42 18.95
N GLN A 134 -9.84 -4.60 18.72
CA GLN A 134 -9.41 -5.88 19.29
C GLN A 134 -8.66 -6.72 18.24
N THR A 135 -8.04 -7.82 18.68
CA THR A 135 -7.42 -8.78 17.77
C THR A 135 -8.40 -9.25 16.70
N GLY A 136 -7.96 -9.24 15.44
CA GLY A 136 -8.75 -9.62 14.27
C GLY A 136 -9.67 -8.53 13.74
N ASN A 137 -9.74 -7.36 14.39
CA ASN A 137 -10.46 -6.23 13.82
C ASN A 137 -9.73 -5.66 12.61
N ILE A 138 -10.52 -5.30 11.61
CA ILE A 138 -10.06 -4.71 10.35
C ILE A 138 -10.72 -3.35 10.20
N LEU A 139 -9.91 -2.32 9.99
CA LEU A 139 -10.38 -0.96 9.75
C LEU A 139 -9.91 -0.47 8.39
N ILE A 140 -10.79 0.19 7.65
CA ILE A 140 -10.47 0.80 6.36
C ILE A 140 -10.90 2.26 6.40
N PHE A 141 -10.01 3.17 6.06
CA PHE A 141 -10.29 4.60 6.05
C PHE A 141 -9.36 5.36 5.09
N PRO A 142 -9.72 6.57 4.65
CA PRO A 142 -8.87 7.35 3.75
C PRO A 142 -7.74 8.05 4.53
N SER A 143 -6.59 7.39 4.69
CA SER A 143 -5.45 7.81 5.52
C SER A 143 -4.84 9.15 5.13
N CYS A 144 -4.89 9.52 3.85
CA CYS A 144 -4.36 10.80 3.38
C CYS A 144 -5.29 12.00 3.70
N TRP A 145 -6.57 11.73 4.04
CA TRP A 145 -7.55 12.76 4.40
C TRP A 145 -7.86 12.81 5.89
N VAL A 146 -7.83 11.67 6.57
CA VAL A 146 -8.19 11.54 7.98
C VAL A 146 -6.94 11.58 8.86
N THR A 147 -6.88 12.58 9.72
CA THR A 147 -5.91 12.68 10.79
C THR A 147 -6.16 11.55 11.78
N HIS A 148 -5.13 10.75 12.03
CA HIS A 148 -5.23 9.60 12.90
C HIS A 148 -4.00 9.45 13.79
N PHE A 149 -4.20 8.77 14.93
CA PHE A 149 -3.16 8.50 15.91
C PHE A 149 -3.52 7.37 16.85
N ASN A 150 -2.51 6.67 17.36
CA ASN A 150 -2.65 5.62 18.37
C ASN A 150 -2.39 6.19 19.76
N LEU A 151 -3.33 5.95 20.68
CA LEU A 151 -3.16 6.30 22.09
C LEU A 151 -2.13 5.40 22.79
N HIS A 152 -1.73 5.81 23.99
CA HIS A 152 -0.93 4.95 24.88
C HIS A 152 -1.68 3.64 25.18
N PHE A 153 -0.90 2.57 25.38
CA PHE A 153 -1.42 1.23 25.63
C PHE A 153 -0.57 0.51 26.67
N GLN A 154 -1.15 -0.54 27.25
CA GLN A 154 -0.46 -1.49 28.10
C GLN A 154 -0.53 -2.88 27.47
N GLY A 155 0.59 -3.63 27.52
CA GLY A 155 0.68 -4.96 26.91
C GLY A 155 1.33 -4.95 25.53
N HIS A 156 0.78 -5.73 24.61
CA HIS A 156 1.29 -5.95 23.26
C HIS A 156 0.27 -5.52 22.20
N GLN A 157 0.72 -4.72 21.24
CA GLN A 157 -0.08 -4.30 20.10
C GLN A 157 0.77 -4.37 18.84
N ILE A 158 0.25 -5.01 17.81
CA ILE A 158 0.80 -5.06 16.46
C ILE A 158 -0.30 -4.59 15.51
N SER A 159 0.07 -3.79 14.53
CA SER A 159 -0.82 -3.43 13.43
C SER A 159 -0.14 -3.75 12.10
N LEU A 160 -0.81 -4.55 11.27
CA LEU A 160 -0.46 -4.70 9.86
C LEU A 160 -1.26 -3.65 9.07
N VAL A 161 -0.55 -2.69 8.49
CA VAL A 161 -1.11 -1.58 7.72
C VAL A 161 -0.88 -1.86 6.25
N LEU A 162 -1.95 -2.01 5.47
CA LEU A 162 -1.89 -2.16 4.02
C LEU A 162 -2.17 -0.81 3.38
N HIS A 163 -1.35 -0.45 2.39
CA HIS A 163 -1.47 0.83 1.70
C HIS A 163 -0.94 0.73 0.26
N THR A 164 -1.24 1.76 -0.52
CA THR A 164 -0.70 1.98 -1.86
C THR A 164 -0.20 3.41 -1.95
N ASP A 165 1.03 3.59 -2.42
CA ASP A 165 1.64 4.92 -2.56
C ASP A 165 0.98 5.73 -3.69
N LYS A 166 0.78 7.03 -3.47
CA LYS A 166 0.24 7.97 -4.46
C LYS A 166 1.12 8.09 -5.70
N GLU A 167 2.43 7.86 -5.55
CA GLU A 167 3.36 7.85 -6.68
C GLU A 167 3.02 6.74 -7.69
N GLY A 168 2.21 5.74 -7.30
CA GLY A 168 1.64 4.74 -8.19
C GLY A 168 0.69 5.33 -9.25
N ASP A 169 0.08 6.49 -9.01
CA ASP A 169 -0.91 7.09 -9.93
C ASP A 169 -0.29 7.44 -11.29
N GLU A 170 0.93 7.98 -11.29
CA GLU A 170 1.67 8.27 -12.52
C GLU A 170 2.03 6.99 -13.28
N TRP A 171 2.26 5.89 -12.55
CA TRP A 171 2.50 4.60 -13.16
C TRP A 171 1.23 4.02 -13.79
N VAL A 172 0.09 4.11 -13.10
CA VAL A 172 -1.21 3.71 -13.63
C VAL A 172 -1.53 4.45 -14.92
N LYS A 173 -1.35 5.77 -14.91
CA LYS A 173 -1.70 6.67 -16.01
C LYS A 173 -1.00 6.32 -17.32
N ASP A 174 0.33 6.26 -17.34
CA ASP A 174 1.11 6.05 -18.58
C ASP A 174 2.47 5.36 -18.35
N GLY A 175 2.65 4.78 -17.17
CA GLY A 175 3.92 4.15 -16.78
C GLY A 175 5.02 5.12 -16.48
N GLY A 176 4.65 6.28 -15.92
CA GLY A 176 5.57 7.39 -15.73
C GLY A 176 6.21 7.79 -17.05
N GLY A 177 5.46 7.72 -18.16
CA GLY A 177 5.88 7.98 -19.54
C GLY A 177 6.76 6.90 -20.17
N TRP A 178 6.70 5.66 -19.69
CA TRP A 178 7.47 4.52 -20.22
C TRP A 178 6.57 3.41 -20.81
N GLY A 179 5.26 3.62 -20.90
CA GLY A 179 4.29 2.60 -21.34
C GLY A 179 4.67 1.88 -22.64
N ASP A 180 5.15 2.60 -23.66
CA ASP A 180 5.53 2.02 -24.95
C ASP A 180 6.79 1.13 -24.91
N HIS A 181 7.52 1.15 -23.80
CA HIS A 181 8.78 0.44 -23.60
C HIS A 181 8.67 -0.70 -22.58
N ILE A 182 7.49 -0.91 -22.00
CA ILE A 182 7.28 -1.84 -20.90
C ILE A 182 6.11 -2.74 -21.26
N VAL A 183 6.32 -4.05 -21.14
CA VAL A 183 5.23 -5.01 -21.29
C VAL A 183 4.26 -4.82 -20.13
N ARG A 184 3.05 -4.38 -20.46
CA ARG A 184 1.91 -4.28 -19.55
C ARG A 184 0.86 -5.27 -20.02
N HIS A 185 0.31 -6.04 -19.10
CA HIS A 185 -0.99 -6.64 -19.37
C HIS A 185 -2.04 -5.55 -19.21
N HIS A 186 -2.69 -5.16 -20.30
CA HIS A 186 -3.99 -4.52 -20.19
C HIS A 186 -4.93 -5.59 -19.64
N ALA A 187 -5.26 -5.52 -18.36
CA ALA A 187 -6.52 -6.07 -17.92
C ALA A 187 -7.58 -5.25 -18.65
N THR A 188 -8.13 -5.81 -19.74
CA THR A 188 -9.28 -5.26 -20.45
C THR A 188 -10.46 -5.27 -19.49
N TYR A 189 -10.58 -4.23 -18.67
CA TYR A 189 -11.82 -3.89 -18.02
C TYR A 189 -12.58 -3.04 -19.02
N ALA A 190 -13.42 -3.70 -19.80
CA ALA A 190 -14.48 -3.03 -20.53
C ALA A 190 -15.25 -2.17 -19.53
N ARG A 191 -15.22 -0.85 -19.72
CA ARG A 191 -16.21 0.03 -19.13
C ARG A 191 -17.52 -0.31 -19.85
N GLU A 192 -18.43 -0.97 -19.16
CA GLU A 192 -19.86 -0.92 -19.48
C GLU A 192 -20.52 0.14 -18.59
#